data_AF-A0A841HXZ2-F1
#
_entry.id   AF-A0A841HXZ2-F1
#
_cell.length_a   1.000
_cell.length_b   1.000
_cell.length_c   1.000
_cell.angle_alpha   90.00
_cell.angle_beta   90.00
_cell.angle_gamma   90.00
#
_symmetry.space_group_name_H-M   'P 1'
#
loop_
_entity.id
_entity.type
_entity.pdbx_description
1 polymer ?
#
loop_
_entity_poly.entity_id
_entity_poly.type
_entity_poly.pdbx_seq_one_letter_code
_entity_poly.pdbx_strand_id
1 'polypeptide(L)'
;MNEDMLIGRLGGADGYDVRCKLDGDAISGRAGGRLAGKDIHLEITETGVTGRVDTYPVQVDLKDGQLIGKVGDEDIVLRGVDRVTGRLGGAIVGWDFVAQQRGTELVGRLGGTVLGRDFQFSLGSAPGWIGTLVAVVAFYALERPATAK
;
A
#
# COMPACT_ATOMS: atom_id res chain seq x y z
N MET A 1 -10.40 -19.48 -12.57
CA MET A 1 -9.41 -18.69 -11.81
C MET A 1 -9.98 -17.29 -11.73
N ASN A 2 -10.45 -16.88 -10.55
CA ASN A 2 -10.98 -15.53 -10.36
C ASN A 2 -9.78 -14.62 -10.15
N GLU A 3 -9.63 -13.65 -11.02
CA GLU A 3 -8.64 -12.58 -10.89
C GLU A 3 -9.26 -11.50 -10.00
N ASP A 4 -8.62 -11.19 -8.89
CA ASP A 4 -9.08 -10.10 -8.03
C ASP A 4 -8.45 -8.79 -8.46
N MET A 5 -9.29 -7.86 -8.90
CA MET A 5 -8.85 -6.52 -9.23
C MET A 5 -9.03 -5.60 -8.04
N LEU A 6 -7.92 -5.01 -7.61
CA LEU A 6 -7.91 -3.90 -6.68
C LEU A 6 -7.84 -2.60 -7.47
N ILE A 7 -8.90 -1.79 -7.38
CA ILE A 7 -9.00 -0.54 -8.14
C ILE A 7 -9.48 0.56 -7.21
N GLY A 8 -8.83 1.71 -7.26
CA GLY A 8 -9.40 2.93 -6.74
C GLY A 8 -8.40 4.07 -6.74
N ARG A 9 -8.47 4.94 -5.72
CA ARG A 9 -7.75 6.22 -5.73
C ARG A 9 -7.05 6.50 -4.41
N LEU A 10 -5.89 7.14 -4.53
CA LEU A 10 -5.12 7.72 -3.44
C LEU A 10 -5.13 9.25 -3.57
N GLY A 11 -5.62 9.96 -2.56
CA GLY A 11 -5.98 11.37 -2.66
C GLY A 11 -7.32 11.55 -3.37
N GLY A 12 -8.09 12.57 -2.98
CA GLY A 12 -9.43 12.83 -3.50
C GLY A 12 -9.47 13.24 -5.00
N ALA A 13 -10.03 14.41 -5.29
CA ALA A 13 -10.21 14.87 -6.68
C ALA A 13 -8.87 14.92 -7.45
N ASP A 14 -7.82 15.46 -6.84
CA ASP A 14 -6.47 15.57 -7.44
C ASP A 14 -5.57 14.36 -7.13
N GLY A 15 -6.17 13.22 -6.76
CA GLY A 15 -5.45 12.00 -6.43
C GLY A 15 -4.94 11.20 -7.62
N TYR A 16 -4.30 10.09 -7.29
CA TYR A 16 -3.72 9.12 -8.20
C TYR A 16 -4.60 7.88 -8.28
N ASP A 17 -4.86 7.40 -9.50
CA ASP A 17 -5.50 6.11 -9.70
C ASP A 17 -4.53 4.98 -9.35
N VAL A 18 -5.02 3.97 -8.66
CA VAL A 18 -4.28 2.74 -8.35
C VAL A 18 -5.07 1.57 -8.90
N ARG A 19 -4.42 0.75 -9.73
CA ARG A 19 -4.99 -0.47 -10.28
C ARG A 19 -3.98 -1.59 -10.14
N CYS A 20 -4.32 -2.59 -9.34
CA CYS A 20 -3.56 -3.81 -9.15
C CYS A 20 -4.43 -5.04 -9.41
N LYS A 21 -3.78 -6.11 -9.80
CA LYS A 21 -4.30 -7.46 -9.89
C LYS A 21 -3.65 -8.28 -8.79
N LEU A 22 -4.46 -9.08 -8.09
CA LEU A 22 -4.03 -10.16 -7.21
C LEU A 22 -4.26 -11.49 -7.96
N ASP A 23 -3.17 -12.23 -8.17
CA ASP A 23 -3.15 -13.52 -8.87
C ASP A 23 -2.42 -14.54 -8.02
N GLY A 24 -3.18 -15.28 -7.20
CA GLY A 24 -2.61 -16.11 -6.14
C GLY A 24 -1.80 -15.25 -5.18
N ASP A 25 -0.50 -15.51 -5.11
CA ASP A 25 0.44 -14.78 -4.25
C ASP A 25 1.07 -13.56 -4.94
N ALA A 26 0.83 -13.34 -6.23
CA ALA A 26 1.40 -12.22 -6.96
C ALA A 26 0.47 -11.00 -6.96
N ILE A 27 1.01 -9.84 -6.60
CA ILE A 27 0.35 -8.54 -6.72
C ILE A 27 1.07 -7.73 -7.79
N SER A 28 0.38 -7.38 -8.87
CA SER A 28 0.97 -6.58 -9.95
C SER A 28 0.06 -5.45 -10.37
N GLY A 29 0.60 -4.27 -10.70
CA GLY A 29 -0.24 -3.15 -11.07
C GLY A 29 0.49 -1.84 -11.28
N ARG A 30 -0.26 -0.75 -11.25
CA ARG A 30 0.23 0.61 -11.45
C ARG A 30 -0.50 1.59 -10.53
N ALA A 31 0.25 2.53 -9.98
CA ALA A 31 -0.25 3.69 -9.26
C ALA A 31 0.11 4.98 -10.00
N GLY A 32 -0.82 5.93 -10.15
CA GLY A 32 -0.64 7.18 -10.87
C GLY A 32 -1.06 7.15 -12.34
N GLY A 33 -1.03 8.34 -12.97
CA GLY A 33 -1.50 8.55 -14.33
C GLY A 33 -0.63 7.92 -15.42
N ARG A 34 -1.12 7.94 -16.66
CA ARG A 34 -0.54 7.23 -17.82
C ARG A 34 0.93 7.58 -18.13
N LEU A 35 1.39 8.80 -17.79
CA LEU A 35 2.72 9.31 -18.14
C LEU A 35 3.76 9.19 -17.02
N ALA A 36 3.34 9.21 -15.74
CA ALA A 36 4.23 9.23 -14.59
C ALA A 36 3.87 8.18 -13.51
N GLY A 37 3.08 7.18 -13.90
CA GLY A 37 2.67 6.11 -12.99
C GLY A 37 3.83 5.20 -12.61
N LYS A 38 3.75 4.66 -11.40
CA LYS A 38 4.70 3.77 -10.75
C LYS A 38 4.18 2.33 -10.82
N ASP A 39 4.99 1.42 -11.33
CA ASP A 39 4.64 0.01 -11.42
C ASP A 39 4.81 -0.68 -10.06
N ILE A 40 3.89 -1.55 -9.70
CA ILE A 40 3.90 -2.31 -8.44
C ILE A 40 4.05 -3.78 -8.81
N HIS A 41 5.03 -4.45 -8.22
CA HIS A 41 5.27 -5.89 -8.37
C HIS A 41 5.66 -6.47 -7.00
N LEU A 42 4.73 -7.13 -6.33
CA LEU A 42 4.94 -7.75 -5.03
C LEU A 42 4.57 -9.23 -5.09
N GLU A 43 5.15 -10.01 -4.20
CA GLU A 43 4.89 -11.43 -4.00
C GLU A 43 4.66 -11.68 -2.51
N ILE A 44 3.53 -12.29 -2.19
CA ILE A 44 3.18 -12.77 -0.86
C ILE A 44 3.97 -14.05 -0.64
N THR A 45 4.72 -14.11 0.46
CA THR A 45 5.49 -15.29 0.83
C THR A 45 4.92 -15.89 2.12
N GLU A 46 5.37 -17.10 2.46
CA GLU A 46 5.00 -17.73 3.73
C GLU A 46 5.32 -16.86 4.96
N THR A 47 6.31 -15.99 4.84
CA THR A 47 6.83 -15.16 5.93
C THR A 47 6.54 -13.68 5.75
N GLY A 48 5.74 -13.24 4.76
CA GLY A 48 5.45 -11.82 4.56
C GLY A 48 5.22 -11.43 3.11
N VAL A 49 5.82 -10.32 2.66
CA VAL A 49 5.72 -9.82 1.28
C VAL A 49 7.06 -9.26 0.83
N THR A 50 7.47 -9.61 -0.39
CA THR A 50 8.68 -9.08 -1.04
C THR A 50 8.36 -8.49 -2.41
N GLY A 51 9.27 -7.72 -3.00
CA GLY A 51 9.15 -7.20 -4.36
C GLY A 51 9.61 -5.76 -4.48
N ARG A 52 8.88 -4.97 -5.27
CA ARG A 52 9.22 -3.57 -5.54
C ARG A 52 8.02 -2.72 -5.94
N VAL A 53 8.15 -1.43 -5.71
CA VAL A 53 7.36 -0.39 -6.35
C VAL A 53 8.30 0.52 -7.13
N ASP A 54 8.13 0.57 -8.44
CA ASP A 54 9.05 1.19 -9.40
C ASP A 54 10.48 0.64 -9.23
N THR A 55 11.41 1.47 -8.78
CA THR A 55 12.80 1.11 -8.46
C THR A 55 13.04 0.80 -6.98
N TYR A 56 12.03 1.00 -6.12
CA TYR A 56 12.17 0.90 -4.68
C TYR A 56 11.84 -0.51 -4.19
N PRO A 57 12.74 -1.17 -3.44
CA PRO A 57 12.48 -2.50 -2.91
C PRO A 57 11.39 -2.46 -1.83
N VAL A 58 10.62 -3.55 -1.73
CA VAL A 58 9.65 -3.77 -0.66
C VAL A 58 9.99 -5.10 -0.02
N GLN A 59 10.21 -5.10 1.30
CA GLN A 59 10.45 -6.31 2.07
C GLN A 59 9.78 -6.15 3.43
N VAL A 60 8.74 -6.93 3.70
CA VAL A 60 8.04 -6.95 4.98
C VAL A 60 7.88 -8.38 5.46
N ASP A 61 8.19 -8.62 6.73
CA ASP A 61 8.11 -9.94 7.34
C ASP A 61 6.97 -9.98 8.36
N LEU A 62 6.26 -11.10 8.44
CA LEU A 62 5.28 -11.39 9.48
C LEU A 62 6.01 -11.73 10.79
N LYS A 63 5.86 -10.86 11.80
CA LYS A 63 6.43 -10.99 13.14
C LYS A 63 5.36 -10.63 14.16
N ASP A 64 5.07 -11.57 15.07
CA ASP A 64 4.09 -11.40 16.15
C ASP A 64 2.71 -10.87 15.68
N GLY A 65 2.23 -11.38 14.52
CA GLY A 65 0.96 -10.98 13.93
C GLY A 65 0.98 -9.60 13.25
N GLN A 66 2.15 -9.03 12.99
CA GLN A 66 2.35 -7.74 12.33
C GLN A 66 3.26 -7.92 11.11
N LEU A 67 3.00 -7.19 10.04
CA LEU A 67 3.95 -7.09 8.93
C LEU A 67 4.92 -5.95 9.24
N ILE A 68 6.21 -6.26 9.37
CA ILE A 68 7.27 -5.33 9.75
C ILE A 68 8.40 -5.41 8.73
N GLY A 69 8.84 -4.26 8.21
CA GLY A 69 10.00 -4.24 7.32
C GLY A 69 10.19 -2.88 6.68
N LYS A 70 10.45 -2.84 5.37
CA LYS A 70 10.76 -1.63 4.62
C LYS A 70 10.00 -1.50 3.30
N VAL A 71 9.73 -0.25 2.95
CA VAL A 71 9.33 0.21 1.60
C VAL A 71 10.35 1.27 1.19
N GLY A 72 11.21 0.92 0.24
CA GLY A 72 12.42 1.67 -0.08
C GLY A 72 13.32 1.81 1.14
N ASP A 73 13.59 3.05 1.55
CA ASP A 73 14.40 3.42 2.70
C ASP A 73 13.59 3.56 4.01
N GLU A 74 12.27 3.60 3.94
CA GLU A 74 11.40 3.84 5.09
C GLU A 74 10.93 2.54 5.76
N ASP A 75 10.88 2.57 7.09
CA ASP A 75 10.34 1.46 7.88
C ASP A 75 8.81 1.40 7.73
N ILE A 76 8.24 0.19 7.74
CA ILE A 76 6.79 0.00 7.76
C ILE A 76 6.42 -0.98 8.85
N VAL A 77 5.34 -0.66 9.56
CA VAL A 77 4.61 -1.63 10.38
C VAL A 77 3.14 -1.59 10.03
N LEU A 78 2.57 -2.74 9.70
CA LEU A 78 1.16 -2.93 9.37
C LEU A 78 0.56 -3.99 10.30
N ARG A 79 -0.63 -3.71 10.84
CA ARG A 79 -1.32 -4.54 11.83
C ARG A 79 -2.78 -4.72 11.45
N GLY A 80 -3.32 -5.92 11.68
CA GLY A 80 -4.72 -6.24 11.43
C GLY A 80 -5.01 -6.72 9.99
N VAL A 81 -6.23 -7.18 9.77
CA VAL A 81 -6.70 -7.79 8.52
C VAL A 81 -7.74 -6.89 7.84
N ASP A 82 -8.92 -6.76 8.46
CA ASP A 82 -10.02 -5.94 7.91
C ASP A 82 -9.93 -4.49 8.37
N ARG A 83 -9.59 -4.29 9.64
CA ARG A 83 -9.19 -2.99 10.17
C ARG A 83 -7.68 -2.97 10.27
N VAL A 84 -7.06 -2.20 9.40
CA VAL A 84 -5.61 -2.14 9.27
C VAL A 84 -5.11 -0.85 9.87
N THR A 85 -4.10 -0.93 10.72
CA THR A 85 -3.41 0.25 11.26
C THR A 85 -1.91 0.08 11.10
N GLY A 86 -1.19 1.20 11.10
CA GLY A 86 0.24 1.12 10.95
C GLY A 86 0.92 2.45 10.79
N ARG A 87 2.20 2.38 10.46
CA ARG A 87 3.05 3.54 10.20
C ARG A 87 4.00 3.24 9.06
N LEU A 88 4.18 4.21 8.18
CA LEU A 88 5.26 4.27 7.19
C LEU A 88 6.22 5.39 7.58
N GLY A 89 7.47 5.03 7.80
CA GLY A 89 8.61 5.87 8.10
C GLY A 89 9.05 5.85 9.56
N GLY A 90 10.08 6.66 9.84
CA GLY A 90 10.73 6.72 11.15
C GLY A 90 9.82 7.15 12.31
N ALA A 91 10.33 6.95 13.54
CA ALA A 91 9.61 7.27 14.77
C ALA A 91 9.27 8.78 14.89
N ILE A 92 10.16 9.65 14.39
CA ILE A 92 10.02 11.11 14.49
C ILE A 92 9.26 11.69 13.30
N VAL A 93 9.56 11.23 12.08
CA VAL A 93 8.91 11.66 10.84
C VAL A 93 8.34 10.43 10.16
N GLY A 94 7.02 10.35 10.06
CA GLY A 94 6.33 9.22 9.46
C GLY A 94 4.84 9.48 9.27
N TRP A 95 4.19 8.55 8.58
CA TRP A 95 2.80 8.59 8.20
C TRP A 95 2.09 7.43 8.89
N ASP A 96 1.33 7.75 9.92
CA ASP A 96 0.38 6.78 10.48
C ASP A 96 -0.73 6.53 9.47
N PHE A 97 -1.20 5.30 9.37
CA PHE A 97 -2.33 4.97 8.52
C PHE A 97 -3.36 4.13 9.24
N VAL A 98 -4.61 4.32 8.83
CA VAL A 98 -5.74 3.51 9.24
C VAL A 98 -6.60 3.22 8.02
N ALA A 99 -7.03 1.98 7.88
CA ALA A 99 -7.93 1.54 6.83
C ALA A 99 -8.99 0.61 7.42
N GLN A 100 -10.17 0.62 6.84
CA GLN A 100 -11.28 -0.24 7.21
C GLN A 100 -11.90 -0.83 5.96
N GLN A 101 -11.87 -2.15 5.87
CA GLN A 101 -12.62 -2.92 4.90
C GLN A 101 -14.09 -3.00 5.34
N ARG A 102 -15.00 -2.80 4.39
CA ARG A 102 -16.45 -2.96 4.51
C ARG A 102 -16.96 -3.73 3.30
N GLY A 103 -17.08 -5.05 3.45
CA GLY A 103 -17.37 -5.93 2.30
C GLY A 103 -16.22 -5.90 1.31
N THR A 104 -16.49 -5.51 0.07
CA THR A 104 -15.48 -5.41 -1.00
C THR A 104 -14.80 -4.04 -1.07
N GLU A 105 -15.19 -3.08 -0.24
CA GLU A 105 -14.62 -1.73 -0.24
C GLU A 105 -13.61 -1.56 0.88
N LEU A 106 -12.53 -0.83 0.63
CA LEU A 106 -11.54 -0.38 1.60
C LEU A 106 -11.50 1.13 1.59
N VAL A 107 -11.68 1.74 2.75
CA VAL A 107 -11.50 3.19 2.92
C VAL A 107 -10.45 3.41 3.99
N GLY A 108 -9.50 4.30 3.72
CA GLY A 108 -8.45 4.60 4.68
C GLY A 108 -7.82 5.98 4.48
N ARG A 109 -6.85 6.26 5.34
CA ARG A 109 -6.07 7.48 5.33
C ARG A 109 -4.62 7.18 5.69
N LEU A 110 -3.68 7.82 4.98
CA LEU A 110 -2.28 7.94 5.37
C LEU A 110 -2.01 9.36 5.88
N GLY A 111 -1.31 9.49 6.99
CA GLY A 111 -1.00 10.76 7.64
C GLY A 111 -2.04 11.22 8.66
N GLY A 112 -1.72 12.33 9.32
CA GLY A 112 -2.56 12.95 10.33
C GLY A 112 -3.80 13.64 9.75
N THR A 113 -4.64 14.17 10.63
CA THR A 113 -5.87 14.90 10.26
C THR A 113 -5.60 16.19 9.49
N VAL A 114 -4.46 16.84 9.74
CA VAL A 114 -4.07 18.11 9.12
C VAL A 114 -3.30 17.90 7.81
N LEU A 115 -2.39 16.93 7.78
CA LEU A 115 -1.62 16.53 6.60
C LEU A 115 -1.79 15.04 6.38
N GLY A 116 -2.54 14.67 5.34
CA GLY A 116 -2.84 13.29 5.02
C GLY A 116 -3.48 13.11 3.66
N ARG A 117 -3.45 11.87 3.17
CA ARG A 117 -4.10 11.43 1.93
C ARG A 117 -5.11 10.35 2.29
N ASP A 118 -6.37 10.62 1.99
CA ASP A 118 -7.40 9.59 2.04
C ASP A 118 -7.25 8.67 0.82
N PHE A 119 -7.64 7.42 0.94
CA PHE A 119 -7.71 6.49 -0.17
C PHE A 119 -8.96 5.63 -0.07
N GLN A 120 -9.45 5.21 -1.23
CA GLN A 120 -10.56 4.28 -1.34
C GLN A 120 -10.30 3.30 -2.47
N PHE A 121 -10.43 2.01 -2.19
CA PHE A 121 -10.27 0.92 -3.15
C PHE A 121 -11.47 -0.02 -3.11
N SER A 122 -11.90 -0.48 -4.28
CA SER A 122 -12.63 -1.74 -4.44
C SER A 122 -11.61 -2.87 -4.46
N LEU A 123 -11.73 -3.83 -3.54
CA LEU A 123 -10.80 -4.94 -3.31
C LEU A 123 -11.16 -6.23 -4.08
N GLY A 124 -12.39 -6.36 -4.59
CA GLY A 124 -12.87 -7.68 -5.03
C GLY A 124 -12.93 -8.64 -3.84
N SER A 125 -12.28 -9.81 -3.93
CA SER A 125 -12.05 -10.68 -2.76
C SER A 125 -10.69 -10.52 -2.08
N ALA A 126 -9.88 -9.52 -2.46
CA ALA A 126 -8.63 -9.26 -1.77
C ALA A 126 -8.87 -8.83 -0.30
N PRO A 127 -8.08 -9.34 0.67
CA PRO A 127 -8.12 -8.88 2.05
C PRO A 127 -7.72 -7.41 2.23
N GLY A 128 -8.24 -6.77 3.28
CA GLY A 128 -8.01 -5.35 3.59
C GLY A 128 -6.55 -5.00 3.82
N TRP A 129 -5.75 -5.92 4.37
CA TRP A 129 -4.31 -5.75 4.54
C TRP A 129 -3.57 -5.66 3.21
N ILE A 130 -3.98 -6.42 2.18
CA ILE A 130 -3.39 -6.33 0.83
C ILE A 130 -3.68 -4.95 0.25
N GLY A 131 -4.94 -4.50 0.33
CA GLY A 131 -5.29 -3.19 -0.19
C GLY A 131 -4.62 -2.04 0.55
N THR A 132 -4.42 -2.19 1.86
CA THR A 132 -3.70 -1.20 2.65
C THR A 132 -2.21 -1.19 2.30
N LEU A 133 -1.57 -2.36 2.13
CA LEU A 133 -0.18 -2.44 1.69
C LEU A 133 0.00 -1.79 0.32
N VAL A 134 -0.89 -2.06 -0.64
CA VAL A 134 -0.90 -1.43 -1.96
C VAL A 134 -1.03 0.10 -1.86
N ALA A 135 -1.91 0.61 -0.99
CA ALA A 135 -2.04 2.05 -0.76
C ALA A 135 -0.73 2.67 -0.26
N VAL A 136 -0.08 2.01 0.71
CA VAL A 136 1.16 2.49 1.34
C VAL A 136 2.34 2.48 0.37
N VAL A 137 2.53 1.41 -0.42
CA VAL A 137 3.62 1.36 -1.41
C VAL A 137 3.39 2.35 -2.55
N ALA A 138 2.13 2.52 -2.98
CA ALA A 138 1.76 3.52 -3.97
C ALA A 138 2.03 4.94 -3.46
N PHE A 139 1.63 5.23 -2.22
CA PHE A 139 1.91 6.50 -1.55
C PHE A 139 3.40 6.81 -1.54
N TYR A 140 4.22 5.86 -1.09
CA TYR A 140 5.66 6.01 -1.03
C TYR A 140 6.24 6.38 -2.40
N ALA A 141 5.90 5.63 -3.45
CA ALA A 141 6.49 5.85 -4.77
C ALA A 141 6.01 7.13 -5.47
N LEU A 142 4.80 7.60 -5.18
CA LEU A 142 4.21 8.79 -5.81
C LEU A 142 4.57 10.09 -5.09
N GLU A 143 4.56 10.07 -3.76
CA GLU A 143 4.75 11.27 -2.94
C GLU A 143 6.19 11.38 -2.41
N ARG A 144 7.01 10.34 -2.57
CA ARG A 144 8.42 10.34 -2.12
C ARG A 144 9.46 9.89 -3.16
N PRO A 145 9.69 10.67 -4.23
CA PRO A 145 10.97 10.62 -4.93
C PRO A 145 11.73 11.96 -4.81
N ALA A 146 12.61 12.05 -3.80
CA ALA A 146 13.99 12.55 -3.86
C ALA A 146 14.54 12.91 -2.45
N THR A 147 15.18 11.95 -1.78
CA THR A 147 16.43 12.25 -1.07
C THR A 147 17.55 11.69 -1.94
N ALA A 148 17.96 12.47 -2.94
CA ALA A 148 19.31 12.34 -3.44
C ALA A 148 20.25 12.64 -2.26
N LYS A 149 21.05 11.65 -1.87
CA LYS A 149 22.26 11.88 -1.11
C LYS A 149 23.38 11.06 -1.71
#